data_AF-A0A495Z0K9-F1
#
_entry.id   AF-A0A495Z0K9-F1
#
_cell.length_a   1.000
_cell.length_b   1.000
_cell.length_c   1.000
_cell.angle_alpha   90.00
_cell.angle_beta   90.00
_cell.angle_gamma   90.00
#
_symmetry.space_group_name_H-M   'P 1'
#
loop_
_entity.id
_entity.type
_entity.pdbx_description
1 polymer ?
#
loop_
_entity_poly.entity_id
_entity_poly.type
_entity_poly.pdbx_seq_one_letter_code
_entity_poly.pdbx_strand_id
1 'polypeptide(L)'
;MYFRYDDGTIIAENAETPPPHFQWDTRVEKWRALALHYPIAVEQLRESGVQYRTTVPKYRTIKPTLKLDFDLHDYQREGLQAWIDADCLGTVILPTGAGKTLLALKAIEHVGRSTLIVVPTIDLLNQWYDLLTNAFDLEIGILGGGYHELQEITVATYDSAYRYSNEYGNRFGFLIFDEVHHLPSPSYSHIPELSIASRRLGLTATYERADRMEGKLRQLIGGVVYRKSIDELKGEYLSEYETVRLYVELTEAEREEYTRERAIYLGFLRERNIQLFGGGWSKFVRLSTREKGARRAMLALNRSKTVALEAEAKLELLESLLKQHRKDRVLIFTGSNRFAYRISTRHLLPAITHQTKTKERKRILERFNAGEYPAIVTSKVLNEGINVPEANIGIILAGSGSTREYTQRLGRILRKREGKYAILYEVVTKDTLEKAVSQRRRRKPVATDA
;
A
#
# COMPACT_ATOMS: atom_id res chain seq x y z
N MET A 1 10.23 3.39 42.90
CA MET A 1 10.49 2.58 41.70
C MET A 1 11.35 3.35 40.69
N TYR A 2 12.28 2.69 39.98
CA TYR A 2 13.10 3.31 38.92
C TYR A 2 12.95 2.55 37.60
N PHE A 3 12.64 3.25 36.51
CA PHE A 3 12.52 2.67 35.18
C PHE A 3 13.71 3.01 34.29
N ARG A 4 14.24 1.97 33.60
CA ARG A 4 15.28 2.08 32.57
C ARG A 4 14.86 1.33 31.32
N TYR A 5 15.16 1.91 30.16
CA TYR A 5 14.99 1.24 28.88
C TYR A 5 16.19 0.35 28.58
N ASP A 6 15.94 -0.88 28.13
CA ASP A 6 16.94 -1.92 27.93
C ASP A 6 16.54 -2.79 26.73
N ASP A 7 17.14 -2.51 25.57
CA ASP A 7 17.02 -3.31 24.33
C ASP A 7 15.57 -3.68 23.95
N GLY A 8 14.68 -2.69 23.85
CA GLY A 8 13.26 -2.91 23.54
C GLY A 8 12.36 -3.26 24.73
N THR A 9 12.91 -3.38 25.93
CA THR A 9 12.17 -3.68 27.16
C THR A 9 12.33 -2.57 28.20
N ILE A 10 11.44 -2.54 29.20
CA ILE A 10 11.58 -1.71 30.39
C ILE A 10 11.96 -2.59 31.56
N ILE A 11 12.97 -2.16 32.28
CA ILE A 11 13.35 -2.72 33.57
C ILE A 11 12.80 -1.82 34.68
N ALA A 12 12.11 -2.43 35.65
CA ALA A 12 11.70 -1.78 36.88
C ALA A 12 12.61 -2.23 38.03
N GLU A 13 13.36 -1.28 38.59
CA GLU A 13 14.25 -1.47 39.73
C GLU A 13 13.58 -0.93 41.00
N ASN A 14 13.91 -1.55 42.14
CA ASN A 14 13.39 -1.17 43.46
C ASN A 14 11.84 -1.15 43.48
N ALA A 15 11.24 -2.21 42.92
CA ALA A 15 9.81 -2.44 42.88
C ALA A 15 9.48 -3.67 43.74
N GLU A 16 8.86 -3.46 44.89
CA GLU A 16 8.31 -4.57 45.71
C GLU A 16 7.10 -5.20 45.03
N THR A 17 6.24 -4.36 44.42
CA THR A 17 5.13 -4.79 43.57
C THR A 17 5.30 -4.20 42.18
N PRO A 18 5.45 -5.03 41.13
CA PRO A 18 5.64 -4.54 39.77
C PRO A 18 4.31 -4.04 39.18
N PRO A 19 4.36 -3.08 38.22
CA PRO A 19 3.19 -2.73 37.44
C PRO A 19 2.69 -3.93 36.60
N PRO A 20 1.42 -3.93 36.17
CA PRO A 20 0.90 -4.90 35.23
C PRO A 20 1.81 -5.14 34.01
N HIS A 21 1.82 -6.38 33.52
CA HIS A 21 2.65 -6.86 32.40
C HIS A 21 4.16 -7.00 32.68
N PHE A 22 4.67 -6.53 33.82
CA PHE A 22 6.04 -6.81 34.24
C PHE A 22 6.15 -8.22 34.82
N GLN A 23 7.17 -8.94 34.38
CA GLN A 23 7.50 -10.30 34.81
C GLN A 23 8.91 -10.34 35.37
N TRP A 24 9.15 -11.20 36.37
CA TRP A 24 10.47 -11.36 36.95
C TRP A 24 11.38 -12.11 35.97
N ASP A 25 12.46 -11.47 35.51
CA ASP A 25 13.45 -12.09 34.66
C ASP A 25 14.63 -12.59 35.51
N THR A 26 14.69 -13.89 35.73
CA THR A 26 15.70 -14.55 36.58
C THR A 26 17.13 -14.38 36.07
N ARG A 27 17.33 -14.05 34.79
CA ARG A 27 18.67 -13.88 34.21
C ARG A 27 19.32 -12.57 34.60
N VAL A 28 18.52 -11.57 34.93
CA VAL A 28 18.97 -10.22 35.30
C VAL A 28 18.49 -9.80 36.68
N GLU A 29 17.73 -10.67 37.36
CA GLU A 29 17.16 -10.49 38.70
C GLU A 29 16.36 -9.17 38.84
N LYS A 30 15.56 -8.86 37.81
CA LYS A 30 14.76 -7.63 37.76
C LYS A 30 13.40 -7.87 37.10
N TRP A 31 12.44 -7.02 37.42
CA TRP A 31 11.15 -6.96 36.74
C TRP A 31 11.31 -6.36 35.34
N ARG A 32 10.78 -7.03 34.33
CA ARG A 32 10.88 -6.62 32.92
C ARG A 32 9.53 -6.72 32.19
N ALA A 33 9.26 -5.75 31.33
CA ALA A 33 8.11 -5.76 30.41
C ALA A 33 8.52 -5.27 29.01
N LEU A 34 7.73 -5.58 27.99
CA LEU A 34 7.86 -4.93 26.68
C LEU A 34 7.68 -3.42 26.81
N ALA A 35 8.44 -2.65 26.03
CA ALA A 35 8.37 -1.18 26.04
C ALA A 35 6.98 -0.62 25.73
N LEU A 36 6.16 -1.36 24.99
CA LEU A 36 4.73 -1.10 24.78
C LEU A 36 3.97 -0.80 26.07
N HIS A 37 4.29 -1.49 27.16
CA HIS A 37 3.57 -1.37 28.42
C HIS A 37 4.05 -0.20 29.29
N TYR A 38 5.11 0.51 28.88
CA TYR A 38 5.65 1.64 29.62
C TYR A 38 4.62 2.75 29.89
N PRO A 39 3.85 3.24 28.89
CA PRO A 39 2.90 4.33 29.13
C PRO A 39 1.80 3.92 30.12
N ILE A 40 1.30 2.68 30.00
CA ILE A 40 0.26 2.10 30.86
C ILE A 40 0.76 2.04 32.32
N ALA A 41 1.98 1.52 32.51
CA ALA A 41 2.58 1.44 33.84
C ALA A 41 2.79 2.81 34.49
N VAL A 42 3.23 3.81 33.71
CA VAL A 42 3.41 5.18 34.20
C VAL A 42 2.08 5.84 34.57
N GLU A 43 1.04 5.64 33.77
CA GLU A 43 -0.31 6.17 34.04
C GLU A 43 -0.87 5.62 35.35
N GLN A 44 -0.80 4.31 35.55
CA GLN A 44 -1.27 3.67 36.79
C GLN A 44 -0.48 4.10 38.04
N LEU A 45 0.83 4.30 37.91
CA LEU A 45 1.64 4.81 39.02
C LEU A 45 1.27 6.25 39.38
N ARG A 46 0.89 7.06 38.38
CA ARG A 46 0.38 8.41 38.61
C ARG A 46 -0.99 8.38 39.29
N GLU A 47 -1.90 7.52 38.85
CA GLU A 47 -3.24 7.37 39.45
C GLU A 47 -3.17 6.86 40.90
N SER A 48 -2.25 5.95 41.20
CA SER A 48 -2.04 5.40 42.54
C SER A 48 -1.16 6.28 43.44
N GLY A 49 -0.62 7.39 42.93
CA GLY A 49 0.24 8.30 43.69
C GLY A 49 1.63 7.73 44.05
N VAL A 50 2.02 6.60 43.47
CA VAL A 50 3.29 5.94 43.75
C VAL A 50 4.44 6.70 43.10
N GLN A 51 5.42 7.12 43.90
CA GLN A 51 6.58 7.86 43.41
C GLN A 51 7.51 6.98 42.55
N TYR A 52 7.85 7.48 41.37
CA TYR A 52 8.76 6.81 40.45
C TYR A 52 9.77 7.77 39.83
N ARG A 53 10.91 7.24 39.41
CA ARG A 53 11.94 7.93 38.62
C ARG A 53 12.13 7.20 37.30
N THR A 54 12.45 7.90 36.21
CA THR A 54 12.59 7.28 34.90
C THR A 54 13.65 7.97 34.05
N THR A 55 14.43 7.18 33.32
CA THR A 55 15.33 7.63 32.22
C THR A 55 14.87 7.09 30.87
N VAL A 56 13.67 6.51 30.82
CA VAL A 56 13.13 5.81 29.65
C VAL A 56 12.89 6.74 28.47
N PRO A 57 12.01 7.76 28.53
CA PRO A 57 11.68 8.56 27.36
C PRO A 57 12.86 9.44 26.93
N LYS A 58 13.31 9.24 25.69
CA LYS A 58 14.31 10.09 25.03
C LYS A 58 13.72 10.96 23.93
N TYR A 59 12.44 10.80 23.61
CA TYR A 59 11.74 11.67 22.68
C TYR A 59 11.60 13.08 23.27
N ARG A 60 11.56 14.08 22.38
CA ARG A 60 11.35 15.48 22.72
C ARG A 60 9.93 15.90 22.36
N THR A 61 9.47 16.96 23.02
CA THR A 61 8.31 17.72 22.56
C THR A 61 8.82 18.67 21.48
N ILE A 62 8.18 18.64 20.32
CA ILE A 62 8.49 19.50 19.17
C ILE A 62 7.28 20.36 18.86
N LYS A 63 7.51 21.53 18.24
CA LYS A 63 6.44 22.39 17.70
C LYS A 63 6.54 22.43 16.17
N PRO A 64 6.22 21.33 15.48
CA PRO A 64 6.32 21.27 14.04
C PRO A 64 5.22 22.16 13.46
N THR A 65 5.62 23.27 12.84
CA THR A 65 4.69 24.21 12.20
C THR A 65 4.64 23.88 10.72
N LEU A 66 3.43 23.63 10.18
CA LEU A 66 3.26 23.36 8.75
C LEU A 66 3.49 24.63 7.93
N LYS A 67 4.38 24.56 6.94
CA LYS A 67 4.60 25.63 5.93
C LYS A 67 3.54 25.62 4.84
N LEU A 68 2.89 24.48 4.64
CA LEU A 68 1.90 24.27 3.59
C LEU A 68 0.54 24.71 4.10
N ASP A 69 -0.05 25.71 3.44
CA ASP A 69 -1.43 26.09 3.65
C ASP A 69 -2.33 25.17 2.82
N PHE A 70 -2.96 24.20 3.50
CA PHE A 70 -3.92 23.29 2.88
C PHE A 70 -5.02 22.96 3.88
N ASP A 71 -6.25 22.97 3.39
CA ASP A 71 -7.40 22.48 4.15
C ASP A 71 -7.56 20.98 4.01
N LEU A 72 -7.82 20.33 5.13
CA LEU A 72 -8.30 18.95 5.13
C LEU A 72 -9.74 18.92 4.60
N HIS A 73 -10.00 18.00 3.68
CA HIS A 73 -11.37 17.65 3.31
C HIS A 73 -12.14 17.14 4.54
N ASP A 74 -13.48 17.23 4.51
CA ASP A 74 -14.33 16.88 5.65
C ASP A 74 -14.05 15.47 6.18
N TYR A 75 -13.91 14.49 5.28
CA TYR A 75 -13.57 13.12 5.67
C TYR A 75 -12.18 12.95 6.28
N GLN A 76 -11.22 13.79 5.91
CA GLN A 76 -9.88 13.76 6.51
C GLN A 76 -9.90 14.40 7.89
N ARG A 77 -10.70 15.47 8.06
CA ARG A 77 -10.94 16.12 9.35
C ARG A 77 -11.68 15.19 10.31
N GLU A 78 -12.74 14.54 9.84
CA GLU A 78 -13.45 13.48 10.57
C GLU A 78 -12.50 12.35 10.98
N GLY A 79 -11.67 11.86 10.05
CA GLY A 79 -10.72 10.78 10.34
C GLY A 79 -9.63 11.17 11.34
N LEU A 80 -9.13 12.40 11.25
CA LEU A 80 -8.19 12.94 12.22
C LEU A 80 -8.84 13.10 13.60
N GLN A 81 -10.05 13.67 13.66
CA GLN A 81 -10.77 13.88 14.90
C GLN A 81 -11.13 12.55 15.57
N ALA A 82 -11.64 11.58 14.83
CA ALA A 82 -11.94 10.24 15.35
C ALA A 82 -10.69 9.55 15.91
N TRP A 83 -9.52 9.78 15.31
CA TRP A 83 -8.25 9.28 15.85
C TRP A 83 -7.81 10.04 17.11
N ILE A 84 -8.02 11.36 17.18
CA ILE A 84 -7.76 12.16 18.38
C ILE A 84 -8.66 11.71 19.54
N ASP A 85 -9.95 11.51 19.28
CA ASP A 85 -10.95 11.06 20.24
C ASP A 85 -10.65 9.65 20.77
N ALA A 86 -9.96 8.83 19.98
CA ALA A 86 -9.43 7.53 20.37
C ALA A 86 -8.03 7.62 21.02
N ASP A 87 -7.76 8.69 21.77
CA ASP A 87 -6.48 8.96 22.44
C ASP A 87 -5.26 8.86 21.51
N CYS A 88 -5.43 9.28 20.26
CA CYS A 88 -4.37 9.20 19.24
C CYS A 88 -3.81 7.77 19.08
N LEU A 89 -4.67 6.75 19.23
CA LEU A 89 -4.34 5.33 19.13
C LEU A 89 -5.36 4.64 18.20
N GLY A 90 -4.99 4.42 16.94
CA GLY A 90 -5.86 3.67 16.05
C GLY A 90 -5.43 3.64 14.59
N THR A 91 -6.25 2.95 13.80
CA THR A 91 -6.10 2.85 12.35
C THR A 91 -7.18 3.66 11.63
N VAL A 92 -6.76 4.52 10.72
CA VAL A 92 -7.63 5.26 9.80
C VAL A 92 -7.58 4.58 8.43
N ILE A 93 -8.73 4.12 7.95
CA ILE A 93 -8.88 3.50 6.64
C ILE A 93 -9.47 4.53 5.67
N LEU A 94 -8.63 5.04 4.79
CA LEU A 94 -9.00 5.92 3.70
C LEU A 94 -8.51 5.32 2.39
N PRO A 95 -9.25 5.45 1.28
CA PRO A 95 -8.77 4.94 0.02
C PRO A 95 -7.41 5.55 -0.34
N THR A 96 -6.61 4.79 -1.10
CA THR A 96 -5.36 5.29 -1.69
C THR A 96 -5.65 6.66 -2.30
N GLY A 97 -4.74 7.64 -2.17
CA GLY A 97 -4.80 9.02 -2.69
C GLY A 97 -5.91 9.94 -2.16
N ALA A 98 -6.67 9.54 -1.13
CA ALA A 98 -7.58 10.44 -0.42
C ALA A 98 -6.82 11.31 0.61
N GLY A 99 -5.54 11.61 0.34
CA GLY A 99 -4.67 12.42 1.22
C GLY A 99 -4.37 11.80 2.59
N LYS A 100 -4.16 10.48 2.68
CA LYS A 100 -3.67 9.80 3.92
C LYS A 100 -2.44 10.50 4.51
N THR A 101 -1.54 10.95 3.63
CA THR A 101 -0.33 11.68 4.00
C THR A 101 -0.63 13.07 4.57
N LEU A 102 -1.65 13.77 4.08
CA LEU A 102 -2.07 15.07 4.62
C LEU A 102 -2.65 14.94 6.03
N LEU A 103 -3.44 13.89 6.27
CA LEU A 103 -3.93 13.54 7.60
C LEU A 103 -2.76 13.27 8.56
N ALA A 104 -1.74 12.52 8.12
CA ALA A 104 -0.55 12.28 8.92
C ALA A 104 0.24 13.56 9.26
N LEU A 105 0.38 14.48 8.30
CA LEU A 105 1.03 15.77 8.56
C LEU A 105 0.33 16.53 9.70
N LYS A 106 -1.01 16.59 9.66
CA LYS A 106 -1.81 17.22 10.71
C LYS A 106 -1.76 16.45 12.03
N ALA A 107 -1.65 15.12 11.99
CA ALA A 107 -1.41 14.31 13.19
C ALA A 107 -0.03 14.60 13.83
N ILE A 108 1.02 14.81 13.02
CA ILE A 108 2.35 15.19 13.52
C ILE A 108 2.30 16.56 14.19
N GLU A 109 1.66 17.54 13.55
CA GLU A 109 1.41 18.88 14.09
C GLU A 109 0.65 18.82 15.42
N HIS A 110 -0.43 18.02 15.48
CA HIS A 110 -1.26 17.87 16.67
C HIS A 110 -0.52 17.19 17.84
N VAL A 111 0.24 16.12 17.59
CA VAL A 111 0.92 15.37 18.66
C VAL A 111 2.13 16.13 19.20
N GLY A 112 2.88 16.82 18.34
CA GLY A 112 4.01 17.66 18.77
C GLY A 112 5.11 16.89 19.51
N ARG A 113 5.43 15.66 19.10
CA ARG A 113 6.51 14.84 19.69
C ARG A 113 7.40 14.24 18.62
N SER A 114 8.60 13.80 18.99
CA SER A 114 9.49 13.08 18.08
C SER A 114 8.72 11.90 17.45
N THR A 115 8.71 11.84 16.12
CA THR A 115 7.86 10.96 15.34
C THR A 115 8.68 10.06 14.43
N LEU A 116 8.35 8.76 14.43
CA LEU A 116 8.87 7.80 13.46
C LEU A 116 7.77 7.39 12.49
N ILE A 117 7.99 7.61 11.20
CA ILE A 117 7.13 7.17 10.12
C ILE A 117 7.72 5.90 9.53
N VAL A 118 6.94 4.82 9.46
CA VAL A 118 7.37 3.50 8.97
C VAL A 118 6.64 3.17 7.68
N VAL A 119 7.39 2.89 6.61
CA VAL A 119 6.88 2.68 5.24
C VAL A 119 7.41 1.38 4.63
N PRO A 120 6.71 0.74 3.67
CA PRO A 120 7.10 -0.59 3.17
C PRO A 120 8.24 -0.58 2.15
N THR A 121 8.50 0.52 1.45
CA THR A 121 9.49 0.57 0.36
C THR A 121 10.41 1.78 0.46
N ILE A 122 11.60 1.68 -0.13
CA ILE A 122 12.55 2.80 -0.24
C ILE A 122 11.95 3.95 -1.07
N ASP A 123 11.16 3.64 -2.10
CA ASP A 123 10.48 4.67 -2.90
C ASP A 123 9.49 5.49 -2.05
N LEU A 124 8.71 4.85 -1.18
CA LEU A 124 7.81 5.56 -0.26
C LEU A 124 8.60 6.33 0.80
N LEU A 125 9.74 5.80 1.25
CA LEU A 125 10.61 6.49 2.20
C LEU A 125 11.08 7.83 1.62
N ASN A 126 11.55 7.84 0.38
CA ASN A 126 11.99 9.06 -0.29
C ASN A 126 10.84 10.06 -0.48
N GLN A 127 9.64 9.58 -0.84
CA GLN A 127 8.46 10.45 -0.97
C GLN A 127 8.04 11.10 0.35
N TRP A 128 8.01 10.31 1.41
CA TRP A 128 7.69 10.81 2.75
C TRP A 128 8.75 11.80 3.22
N TYR A 129 10.03 11.53 2.93
CA TYR A 129 11.12 12.46 3.22
C TYR A 129 10.94 13.79 2.49
N ASP A 130 10.71 13.77 1.18
CA ASP A 130 10.49 14.99 0.39
C ASP A 130 9.27 15.76 0.88
N LEU A 131 8.17 15.06 1.18
CA LEU A 131 6.94 15.67 1.66
C LEU A 131 7.12 16.30 3.05
N LEU A 132 7.78 15.61 4.00
CA LEU A 132 8.03 16.15 5.33
C LEU A 132 9.00 17.33 5.30
N THR A 133 10.03 17.27 4.45
CA THR A 133 11.01 18.35 4.28
C THR A 133 10.36 19.61 3.72
N ASN A 134 9.39 19.46 2.81
CA ASN A 134 8.61 20.58 2.30
C ASN A 134 7.53 21.05 3.28
N ALA A 135 6.99 20.16 4.12
CA ALA A 135 5.92 20.46 5.04
C ALA A 135 6.39 21.18 6.32
N PHE A 136 7.58 20.86 6.84
CA PHE A 136 8.05 21.35 8.14
C PHE A 136 9.37 22.12 8.03
N ASP A 137 9.62 23.03 8.98
CA ASP A 137 10.91 23.71 9.15
C ASP A 137 11.86 22.97 10.09
N LEU A 138 12.01 21.66 9.87
CA LEU A 138 12.83 20.79 10.70
C LEU A 138 13.67 19.88 9.81
N GLU A 139 14.86 19.53 10.27
CA GLU A 139 15.64 18.48 9.64
C GLU A 139 14.89 17.15 9.77
N ILE A 140 14.71 16.46 8.64
CA ILE A 140 14.05 15.17 8.57
C ILE A 140 15.12 14.08 8.50
N GLY A 141 14.97 13.05 9.33
CA GLY A 141 15.86 11.89 9.37
C GLY A 141 15.43 10.81 8.39
N ILE A 142 16.40 10.02 7.91
CA ILE A 142 16.17 8.85 7.08
C ILE A 142 16.84 7.63 7.71
N LEU A 143 16.07 6.56 7.89
CA LEU A 143 16.54 5.27 8.35
C LEU A 143 16.17 4.17 7.33
N GLY A 144 17.04 3.94 6.36
CA GLY A 144 16.83 2.94 5.31
C GLY A 144 17.46 3.33 3.98
N GLY A 145 17.52 2.38 3.04
CA GLY A 145 18.07 2.64 1.69
C GLY A 145 19.57 2.98 1.66
N GLY A 146 20.31 2.66 2.73
CA GLY A 146 21.73 3.00 2.88
C GLY A 146 22.00 4.21 3.79
N TYR A 147 20.96 4.94 4.19
CA TYR A 147 21.06 6.10 5.09
C TYR A 147 20.76 5.70 6.54
N HIS A 148 21.44 6.35 7.48
CA HIS A 148 21.24 6.19 8.92
C HIS A 148 21.37 7.54 9.63
N GLU A 149 20.35 8.38 9.48
CA GLU A 149 20.28 9.73 10.05
C GLU A 149 19.02 9.85 10.89
N LEU A 150 19.19 10.01 12.21
CA LEU A 150 18.08 10.16 13.15
C LEU A 150 17.84 11.62 13.47
N GLN A 151 16.60 12.06 13.29
CA GLN A 151 16.12 13.39 13.68
C GLN A 151 14.84 13.27 14.49
N GLU A 152 14.32 14.41 14.98
CA GLU A 152 13.06 14.44 15.74
C GLU A 152 11.89 13.89 14.91
N ILE A 153 11.87 14.15 13.60
CA ILE A 153 10.97 13.48 12.66
C ILE A 153 11.83 12.61 11.75
N THR A 154 11.61 11.30 11.77
CA THR A 154 12.39 10.34 10.98
C THR A 154 11.47 9.44 10.15
N VAL A 155 11.84 9.19 8.89
CA VAL A 155 11.18 8.20 8.03
C VAL A 155 12.05 6.95 7.93
N ALA A 156 11.45 5.78 8.10
CA ALA A 156 12.14 4.50 8.07
C ALA A 156 11.39 3.46 7.23
N THR A 157 12.12 2.54 6.61
CA THR A 157 11.47 1.33 6.06
C THR A 157 11.09 0.38 7.18
N TYR A 158 10.08 -0.47 6.98
CA TYR A 158 9.74 -1.54 7.94
C TYR A 158 10.95 -2.40 8.34
N ASP A 159 11.78 -2.79 7.36
CA ASP A 159 12.97 -3.60 7.63
C ASP A 159 13.99 -2.88 8.51
N SER A 160 14.22 -1.58 8.26
CA SER A 160 15.17 -0.78 9.04
C SER A 160 14.60 -0.46 10.43
N ALA A 161 13.32 -0.09 10.51
CA ALA A 161 12.63 0.14 11.78
C ALA A 161 12.64 -1.12 12.66
N TYR A 162 12.43 -2.31 12.07
CA TYR A 162 12.57 -3.57 12.79
C TYR A 162 14.01 -3.79 13.28
N ARG A 163 15.00 -3.63 12.39
CA ARG A 163 16.41 -3.83 12.72
C ARG A 163 16.89 -2.97 13.91
N TYR A 164 16.39 -1.74 14.03
CA TYR A 164 16.79 -0.79 15.07
C TYR A 164 15.72 -0.59 16.16
N SER A 165 14.67 -1.42 16.18
CA SER A 165 13.55 -1.27 17.11
C SER A 165 13.99 -1.35 18.58
N ASN A 166 14.97 -2.20 18.90
CA ASN A 166 15.51 -2.31 20.25
C ASN A 166 16.32 -1.08 20.69
N GLU A 167 17.00 -0.40 19.77
CA GLU A 167 17.89 0.72 20.08
C GLU A 167 17.12 2.04 20.18
N TYR A 168 16.14 2.22 19.29
CA TYR A 168 15.41 3.48 19.14
C TYR A 168 13.96 3.44 19.62
N GLY A 169 13.50 2.35 20.23
CA GLY A 169 12.12 2.24 20.70
C GLY A 169 11.73 3.27 21.76
N ASN A 170 12.69 3.89 22.47
CA ASN A 170 12.44 5.01 23.38
C ASN A 170 12.71 6.41 22.83
N ARG A 171 13.13 6.53 21.57
CA ARG A 171 13.47 7.79 20.90
C ARG A 171 12.27 8.54 20.34
N PHE A 172 11.16 7.86 20.11
CA PHE A 172 9.97 8.42 19.49
C PHE A 172 8.76 8.31 20.41
N GLY A 173 8.00 9.40 20.51
CA GLY A 173 6.75 9.47 21.28
C GLY A 173 5.52 9.19 20.43
N PHE A 174 5.67 9.21 19.11
CA PHE A 174 4.63 8.98 18.12
C PHE A 174 5.13 8.06 17.00
N LEU A 175 4.33 7.05 16.65
CA LEU A 175 4.58 6.17 15.51
C LEU A 175 3.49 6.31 14.45
N ILE A 176 3.89 6.42 13.20
CA ILE A 176 2.99 6.37 12.04
C ILE A 176 3.37 5.18 11.19
N PHE A 177 2.41 4.33 10.87
CA PHE A 177 2.60 3.17 10.01
C PHE A 177 1.82 3.36 8.72
N ASP A 178 2.53 3.62 7.63
CA ASP A 178 1.94 3.64 6.30
C ASP A 178 1.83 2.23 5.72
N GLU A 179 0.73 1.97 5.01
CA GLU A 179 0.33 0.63 4.61
C GLU A 179 0.38 -0.38 5.78
N VAL A 180 -0.27 -0.01 6.88
CA VAL A 180 -0.22 -0.71 8.17
C VAL A 180 -0.63 -2.18 8.12
N HIS A 181 -1.27 -2.61 7.04
CA HIS A 181 -1.59 -4.01 6.78
C HIS A 181 -0.34 -4.92 6.69
N HIS A 182 0.87 -4.37 6.60
CA HIS A 182 2.15 -5.10 6.72
C HIS A 182 2.55 -5.39 8.18
N LEU A 183 2.12 -4.55 9.12
CA LEU A 183 2.53 -4.59 10.54
C LEU A 183 2.25 -5.92 11.28
N PRO A 184 1.13 -6.65 11.02
CA PRO A 184 0.82 -7.87 11.75
C PRO A 184 1.77 -9.04 11.50
N SER A 185 2.76 -8.91 10.61
CA SER A 185 3.77 -9.94 10.38
C SER A 185 4.50 -10.30 11.68
N PRO A 186 4.98 -11.55 11.85
CA PRO A 186 5.67 -11.95 13.08
C PRO A 186 6.89 -11.09 13.41
N SER A 187 7.58 -10.56 12.39
CA SER A 187 8.77 -9.71 12.58
C SER A 187 8.38 -8.26 12.84
N TYR A 188 7.48 -7.67 12.05
CA TYR A 188 7.19 -6.24 12.14
C TYR A 188 6.33 -5.88 13.35
N SER A 189 5.61 -6.83 13.96
CA SER A 189 4.89 -6.57 15.21
C SER A 189 5.83 -6.16 16.35
N HIS A 190 7.10 -6.53 16.28
CA HIS A 190 8.09 -6.12 17.26
C HIS A 190 8.36 -4.60 17.27
N ILE A 191 8.15 -3.89 16.16
CA ILE A 191 8.38 -2.43 16.08
C ILE A 191 7.53 -1.68 17.14
N PRO A 192 6.19 -1.83 17.18
CA PRO A 192 5.35 -1.24 18.20
C PRO A 192 5.45 -1.90 19.58
N GLU A 193 5.81 -3.19 19.67
CA GLU A 193 5.99 -3.91 20.96
C GLU A 193 7.21 -3.37 21.73
N LEU A 194 8.28 -3.04 21.02
CA LEU A 194 9.56 -2.60 21.57
C LEU A 194 9.68 -1.07 21.67
N SER A 195 8.60 -0.36 21.37
CA SER A 195 8.51 1.10 21.47
C SER A 195 7.62 1.58 22.62
N ILE A 196 8.06 2.65 23.28
CA ILE A 196 7.31 3.33 24.34
C ILE A 196 6.28 4.33 23.81
N ALA A 197 6.19 4.50 22.49
CA ALA A 197 5.33 5.52 21.89
C ALA A 197 3.87 5.29 22.30
N SER A 198 3.30 6.28 23.00
CA SER A 198 1.93 6.23 23.51
C SER A 198 0.91 6.64 22.45
N ARG A 199 1.34 7.32 21.38
CA ARG A 199 0.49 7.68 20.24
C ARG A 199 0.87 6.85 19.02
N ARG A 200 -0.11 6.30 18.31
CA ARG A 200 0.11 5.41 17.16
C ARG A 200 -0.97 5.61 16.11
N LEU A 201 -0.55 5.84 14.88
CA LEU A 201 -1.45 6.01 13.74
C LEU A 201 -1.16 4.94 12.69
N GLY A 202 -2.15 4.10 12.40
CA GLY A 202 -2.13 3.19 11.26
C GLY A 202 -2.85 3.81 10.06
N LEU A 203 -2.23 3.75 8.89
CA LEU A 203 -2.81 4.19 7.62
C LEU A 203 -2.88 3.03 6.64
N THR A 204 -4.06 2.78 6.05
CA THR A 204 -4.21 1.77 5.00
C THR A 204 -5.37 2.10 4.07
N ALA A 205 -5.26 1.66 2.83
CA ALA A 205 -6.33 1.74 1.84
C ALA A 205 -7.11 0.44 1.66
N THR A 206 -6.61 -0.67 2.21
CA THR A 206 -7.14 -2.01 1.93
C THR A 206 -8.10 -2.49 3.02
N TYR A 207 -9.39 -2.53 2.66
CA TYR A 207 -10.51 -2.94 3.51
C TYR A 207 -10.45 -4.42 3.94
N GLU A 208 -10.22 -5.35 3.01
CA GLU A 208 -10.41 -6.81 3.24
C GLU A 208 -9.30 -7.51 4.05
N ARG A 209 -8.09 -6.94 4.12
CA ARG A 209 -6.95 -7.54 4.86
C ARG A 209 -6.90 -7.09 6.32
N ALA A 210 -7.48 -5.94 6.63
CA ALA A 210 -7.59 -5.44 8.00
C ALA A 210 -8.47 -6.37 8.85
N ASP A 211 -9.64 -6.78 8.33
CA ASP A 211 -10.62 -7.58 9.07
C ASP A 211 -10.07 -8.96 9.54
N ARG A 212 -9.12 -9.58 8.80
CA ARG A 212 -8.51 -10.87 9.20
C ARG A 212 -7.43 -10.74 10.27
N MET A 213 -6.84 -9.55 10.43
CA MET A 213 -5.72 -9.28 11.32
C MET A 213 -6.05 -8.22 12.38
N GLU A 214 -7.33 -7.87 12.50
CA GLU A 214 -7.84 -6.78 13.32
C GLU A 214 -7.51 -6.99 14.80
N GLY A 215 -7.59 -8.22 15.30
CA GLY A 215 -7.24 -8.53 16.70
C GLY A 215 -5.79 -8.17 17.04
N LYS A 216 -4.84 -8.48 16.14
CA LYS A 216 -3.42 -8.17 16.36
C LYS A 216 -3.14 -6.68 16.17
N LEU A 217 -3.73 -6.03 15.16
CA LEU A 217 -3.60 -4.57 14.98
C LEU A 217 -4.17 -3.80 16.18
N ARG A 218 -5.33 -4.23 16.70
CA ARG A 218 -5.96 -3.61 17.87
C ARG A 218 -5.04 -3.61 19.09
N GLN A 219 -4.32 -4.71 19.31
CA GLN A 219 -3.35 -4.82 20.40
C GLN A 219 -2.10 -3.94 20.19
N LEU A 220 -1.64 -3.78 18.95
CA LEU A 220 -0.39 -3.11 18.64
C LEU A 220 -0.53 -1.60 18.46
N ILE A 221 -1.61 -1.13 17.85
CA ILE A 221 -1.76 0.28 17.43
C ILE A 221 -3.16 0.84 17.68
N GLY A 222 -4.09 0.05 18.22
CA GLY A 222 -5.50 0.42 18.34
C GLY A 222 -6.37 -0.11 17.20
N GLY A 223 -7.69 -0.13 17.43
CA GLY A 223 -8.68 -0.63 16.46
C GLY A 223 -8.84 0.30 15.25
N VAL A 224 -9.76 -0.04 14.36
CA VAL A 224 -10.16 0.87 13.28
C VAL A 224 -11.02 1.98 13.90
N VAL A 225 -10.49 3.21 13.94
CA VAL A 225 -11.17 4.36 14.54
C VAL A 225 -11.97 5.16 13.53
N TYR A 226 -11.59 5.07 12.25
CA TYR A 226 -12.31 5.69 11.16
C TYR A 226 -12.17 4.88 9.88
N ARG A 227 -13.25 4.78 9.14
CA ARG A 227 -13.31 4.06 7.88
C ARG A 227 -14.24 4.83 6.94
N LYS A 228 -13.73 5.20 5.76
CA LYS A 228 -14.57 5.71 4.68
C LYS A 228 -14.26 4.96 3.40
N SER A 229 -15.30 4.43 2.78
CA SER A 229 -15.20 3.70 1.54
C SER A 229 -15.14 4.65 0.34
N ILE A 230 -14.71 4.12 -0.80
CA ILE A 230 -14.65 4.88 -2.05
C ILE A 230 -16.05 5.25 -2.52
N ASP A 231 -17.04 4.39 -2.27
CA ASP A 231 -18.40 4.63 -2.71
C ASP A 231 -19.07 5.77 -1.92
N GLU A 232 -18.63 6.01 -0.68
CA GLU A 232 -19.05 7.14 0.16
C GLU A 232 -18.30 8.45 -0.17
N LEU A 233 -17.16 8.37 -0.87
CA LEU A 233 -16.40 9.53 -1.35
C LEU A 233 -16.75 9.93 -2.80
N LYS A 234 -17.55 9.11 -3.48
CA LYS A 234 -18.08 9.43 -4.82
C LYS A 234 -19.21 10.44 -4.69
N GLY A 235 -19.00 11.63 -5.24
CA GLY A 235 -20.01 12.70 -5.30
C GLY A 235 -19.40 14.10 -5.20
N GLU A 236 -18.42 14.29 -4.32
CA GLU A 236 -17.89 15.64 -4.02
C GLU A 236 -16.39 15.84 -4.31
N TYR A 237 -15.55 14.79 -4.31
CA TYR A 237 -14.07 14.97 -4.33
C TYR A 237 -13.28 14.05 -5.27
N LEU A 238 -13.92 13.11 -5.98
CA LEU A 238 -13.27 12.27 -6.99
C LEU A 238 -13.67 12.75 -8.38
N SER A 239 -12.69 12.98 -9.26
CA SER A 239 -12.91 13.28 -10.68
C SER A 239 -13.89 12.28 -11.28
N GLU A 240 -15.00 12.77 -11.84
CA GLU A 240 -15.94 11.97 -12.61
C GLU A 240 -15.22 11.49 -13.89
N TYR A 241 -14.77 10.23 -13.89
CA TYR A 241 -14.35 9.55 -15.10
C TYR A 241 -15.39 8.50 -15.48
N GLU A 242 -15.69 8.40 -16.78
CA GLU A 242 -16.59 7.39 -17.30
C GLU A 242 -15.80 6.10 -17.54
N THR A 243 -16.29 4.96 -17.04
CA THR A 243 -15.67 3.66 -17.31
C THR A 243 -16.40 2.91 -18.41
N VAL A 244 -15.73 2.66 -19.54
CA VAL A 244 -16.26 1.94 -20.69
C VAL A 244 -15.60 0.57 -20.79
N ARG A 245 -16.39 -0.50 -20.68
CA ARG A 245 -15.90 -1.88 -20.82
C ARG A 245 -16.07 -2.35 -22.25
N LEU A 246 -14.96 -2.79 -22.83
CA LEU A 246 -14.92 -3.33 -24.17
C LEU A 246 -14.51 -4.79 -24.11
N TYR A 247 -15.27 -5.63 -24.80
CA TYR A 247 -15.01 -7.06 -24.86
C TYR A 247 -14.43 -7.40 -26.22
N VAL A 248 -13.32 -8.15 -26.20
CA VAL A 248 -12.69 -8.68 -27.41
C VAL A 248 -12.76 -10.20 -27.41
N GLU A 249 -12.76 -10.79 -28.59
CA GLU A 249 -12.77 -12.24 -28.76
C GLU A 249 -11.39 -12.71 -29.21
N LEU A 250 -11.01 -13.91 -28.76
CA LEU A 250 -9.81 -14.56 -29.28
C LEU A 250 -10.05 -14.94 -30.74
N THR A 251 -9.01 -14.81 -31.55
CA THR A 251 -8.97 -15.44 -32.88
C THR A 251 -9.11 -16.95 -32.75
N GLU A 252 -9.46 -17.65 -33.83
CA GLU A 252 -9.66 -19.10 -33.78
C GLU A 252 -8.38 -19.83 -33.33
N ALA A 253 -7.22 -19.45 -33.89
CA ALA A 253 -5.93 -20.01 -33.50
C ALA A 253 -5.58 -19.75 -32.02
N GLU A 254 -5.85 -18.55 -31.50
CA GLU A 254 -5.65 -18.24 -30.09
C GLU A 254 -6.63 -19.01 -29.19
N ARG A 255 -7.87 -19.19 -29.62
CA ARG A 255 -8.91 -19.93 -28.89
C ARG A 255 -8.56 -21.41 -28.80
N GLU A 256 -8.12 -22.02 -29.89
CA GLU A 256 -7.62 -23.39 -29.91
C GLU A 256 -6.43 -23.55 -28.96
N GLU A 257 -5.45 -22.65 -29.05
CA GLU A 257 -4.28 -22.69 -28.17
C GLU A 257 -4.65 -22.51 -26.70
N TYR A 258 -5.50 -21.52 -26.38
CA TYR A 258 -5.98 -21.26 -25.05
C TYR A 258 -6.70 -22.49 -24.48
N THR A 259 -7.61 -23.09 -25.26
CA THR A 259 -8.41 -24.23 -24.84
C THR A 259 -7.54 -25.45 -24.59
N ARG A 260 -6.59 -25.74 -25.49
CA ARG A 260 -5.62 -26.83 -25.36
C ARG A 260 -4.77 -26.68 -24.09
N GLU A 261 -4.14 -25.53 -23.89
CA GLU A 261 -3.30 -25.29 -22.71
C GLU A 261 -4.14 -25.29 -21.42
N ARG A 262 -5.38 -24.80 -21.49
CA ARG A 262 -6.29 -24.81 -20.35
C ARG A 262 -6.72 -26.22 -19.97
N ALA A 263 -6.96 -27.08 -20.95
CA ALA A 263 -7.33 -28.48 -20.74
C ALA A 263 -6.21 -29.24 -20.03
N ILE A 264 -4.94 -29.01 -20.40
CA ILE A 264 -3.77 -29.63 -19.74
C ILE A 264 -3.70 -29.23 -18.27
N TYR A 265 -3.86 -27.93 -17.97
CA TYR A 265 -3.85 -27.44 -16.60
C TYR A 265 -5.01 -28.01 -15.76
N LEU A 266 -6.25 -27.94 -16.27
CA LEU A 266 -7.43 -28.43 -15.55
C LEU A 266 -7.47 -29.96 -15.45
N GLY A 267 -6.89 -30.67 -16.42
CA GLY A 267 -6.73 -32.12 -16.39
C GLY A 267 -5.84 -32.55 -15.24
N PHE A 268 -4.66 -31.92 -15.10
CA PHE A 268 -3.73 -32.23 -14.02
C PHE A 268 -4.33 -31.96 -12.62
N LEU A 269 -5.04 -30.84 -12.44
CA LEU A 269 -5.67 -30.54 -11.16
C LEU A 269 -6.75 -31.56 -10.79
N ARG A 270 -7.52 -32.04 -11.78
CA ARG A 270 -8.54 -33.08 -11.57
C ARG A 270 -7.91 -34.42 -11.23
N GLU A 271 -6.89 -34.84 -11.98
CA GLU A 271 -6.16 -36.09 -11.75
C GLU A 271 -5.57 -36.15 -10.34
N ARG A 272 -5.00 -35.04 -9.85
CA ARG A 272 -4.37 -34.96 -8.52
C ARG A 272 -5.31 -34.46 -7.41
N ASN A 273 -6.60 -34.31 -7.71
CA ASN A 273 -7.63 -33.82 -6.81
C ASN A 273 -7.21 -32.56 -6.03
N ILE A 274 -6.59 -31.60 -6.74
CA ILE A 274 -6.08 -30.36 -6.14
C ILE A 274 -7.16 -29.30 -6.24
N GLN A 275 -7.72 -28.93 -5.09
CA GLN A 275 -8.56 -27.75 -4.97
C GLN A 275 -7.68 -26.51 -4.76
N LEU A 276 -7.96 -25.41 -5.45
CA LEU A 276 -7.11 -24.21 -5.41
C LEU A 276 -7.32 -23.34 -4.16
N PHE A 277 -8.31 -23.65 -3.34
CA PHE A 277 -8.55 -23.00 -2.04
C PHE A 277 -7.79 -23.72 -0.92
N GLY A 278 -7.69 -23.11 0.27
CA GLY A 278 -7.10 -23.78 1.44
C GLY A 278 -5.64 -24.24 1.29
N GLY A 279 -4.80 -23.47 0.58
CA GLY A 279 -3.37 -23.78 0.40
C GLY A 279 -3.03 -24.71 -0.76
N GLY A 280 -4.02 -25.19 -1.52
CA GLY A 280 -3.77 -26.09 -2.66
C GLY A 280 -3.02 -25.44 -3.82
N TRP A 281 -3.03 -24.11 -3.96
CA TRP A 281 -2.12 -23.40 -4.87
C TRP A 281 -0.65 -23.62 -4.50
N SER A 282 -0.31 -23.48 -3.21
CA SER A 282 1.05 -23.71 -2.72
C SER A 282 1.48 -25.18 -2.91
N LYS A 283 0.54 -26.12 -2.73
CA LYS A 283 0.75 -27.54 -3.04
C LYS A 283 1.07 -27.75 -4.54
N PHE A 284 0.27 -27.15 -5.43
CA PHE A 284 0.49 -27.24 -6.88
C PHE A 284 1.86 -26.67 -7.31
N VAL A 285 2.22 -25.50 -6.77
CA VAL A 285 3.54 -24.89 -7.02
C VAL A 285 4.67 -25.81 -6.57
N ARG A 286 4.55 -26.42 -5.37
CA ARG A 286 5.55 -27.38 -4.87
C ARG A 286 5.67 -28.62 -5.76
N LEU A 287 4.56 -29.14 -6.28
CA LEU A 287 4.58 -30.29 -7.20
C LEU A 287 5.26 -29.94 -8.53
N SER A 288 5.08 -28.70 -9.03
CA SER A 288 5.67 -28.25 -10.29
C SER A 288 7.21 -28.24 -10.32
N THR A 289 7.86 -28.31 -9.15
CA THR A 289 9.33 -28.41 -9.07
C THR A 289 9.84 -29.85 -9.09
N ARG A 290 8.98 -30.83 -8.77
CA ARG A 290 9.36 -32.25 -8.59
C ARG A 290 8.80 -33.16 -9.68
N GLU A 291 7.62 -32.85 -10.21
CA GLU A 291 6.91 -33.69 -11.17
C GLU A 291 6.85 -33.05 -12.55
N LYS A 292 7.20 -33.82 -13.59
CA LYS A 292 7.13 -33.37 -15.00
C LYS A 292 5.70 -32.96 -15.40
N GLY A 293 4.69 -33.73 -14.99
CA GLY A 293 3.28 -33.42 -15.26
C GLY A 293 2.83 -32.10 -14.64
N ALA A 294 3.17 -31.89 -13.36
CA ALA A 294 2.87 -30.64 -12.65
C ALA A 294 3.59 -29.43 -13.29
N ARG A 295 4.86 -29.60 -13.71
CA ARG A 295 5.60 -28.57 -14.44
C ARG A 295 4.92 -28.24 -15.78
N ARG A 296 4.49 -29.25 -16.55
CA ARG A 296 3.77 -29.02 -17.81
C ARG A 296 2.46 -28.28 -17.59
N ALA A 297 1.71 -28.60 -16.53
CA ALA A 297 0.48 -27.91 -16.16
C ALA A 297 0.73 -26.45 -15.73
N MET A 298 1.83 -26.17 -15.02
CA MET A 298 2.23 -24.80 -14.66
C MET A 298 2.57 -23.96 -15.91
N LEU A 299 3.34 -24.55 -16.83
CA LEU A 299 3.63 -23.90 -18.12
C LEU A 299 2.36 -23.66 -18.93
N ALA A 300 1.43 -24.62 -18.93
CA ALA A 300 0.14 -24.48 -19.62
C ALA A 300 -0.74 -23.36 -19.04
N LEU A 301 -0.74 -23.23 -17.72
CA LEU A 301 -1.40 -22.11 -17.06
C LEU A 301 -0.78 -20.75 -17.47
N ASN A 302 0.54 -20.66 -17.52
CA ASN A 302 1.22 -19.43 -17.94
C ASN A 302 0.98 -19.11 -19.42
N ARG A 303 0.92 -20.14 -20.28
CA ARG A 303 0.65 -19.98 -21.71
C ARG A 303 -0.80 -19.56 -21.95
N SER A 304 -1.78 -20.23 -21.34
CA SER A 304 -3.19 -19.80 -21.43
C SER A 304 -3.42 -18.39 -20.90
N LYS A 305 -2.73 -17.98 -19.81
CA LYS A 305 -2.73 -16.57 -19.36
C LYS A 305 -2.15 -15.64 -20.41
N THR A 306 -1.00 -15.98 -20.99
CA THR A 306 -0.37 -15.18 -22.06
C THR A 306 -1.33 -14.94 -23.21
N VAL A 307 -1.96 -15.99 -23.73
CA VAL A 307 -2.88 -15.90 -24.88
C VAL A 307 -4.06 -14.97 -24.57
N ALA A 308 -4.66 -15.09 -23.39
CA ALA A 308 -5.76 -14.21 -22.98
C ALA A 308 -5.32 -12.73 -22.82
N LEU A 309 -4.17 -12.50 -22.19
CA LEU A 309 -3.65 -11.17 -21.86
C LEU A 309 -3.16 -10.41 -23.10
N GLU A 310 -2.54 -11.13 -24.03
CA GLU A 310 -1.82 -10.57 -25.19
C GLU A 310 -2.53 -10.84 -26.52
N ALA A 311 -3.85 -11.06 -26.47
CA ALA A 311 -4.70 -11.34 -27.61
C ALA A 311 -4.58 -10.28 -28.71
N GLU A 312 -4.52 -10.71 -29.97
CA GLU A 312 -4.36 -9.81 -31.14
C GLU A 312 -5.50 -8.80 -31.26
N ALA A 313 -6.74 -9.23 -31.00
CA ALA A 313 -7.92 -8.36 -31.00
C ALA A 313 -7.82 -7.18 -30.00
N LYS A 314 -7.00 -7.28 -28.94
CA LYS A 314 -6.72 -6.15 -28.03
C LYS A 314 -5.88 -5.06 -28.71
N LEU A 315 -4.95 -5.45 -29.59
CA LEU A 315 -4.13 -4.50 -30.34
C LEU A 315 -4.95 -3.79 -31.42
N GLU A 316 -5.82 -4.52 -32.12
CA GLU A 316 -6.73 -3.94 -33.11
C GLU A 316 -7.70 -2.93 -32.49
N LEU A 317 -8.24 -3.28 -31.30
CA LEU A 317 -9.09 -2.36 -30.55
C LEU A 317 -8.30 -1.16 -30.04
N LEU A 318 -7.08 -1.36 -29.52
CA LEU A 318 -6.20 -0.28 -29.10
C LEU A 318 -5.92 0.68 -30.25
N GLU A 319 -5.67 0.18 -31.45
CA GLU A 319 -5.46 1.00 -32.65
C GLU A 319 -6.68 1.87 -32.95
N SER A 320 -7.88 1.29 -32.84
CA SER A 320 -9.14 2.01 -33.04
C SER A 320 -9.34 3.12 -31.99
N LEU A 321 -9.05 2.83 -30.72
CA LEU A 321 -9.11 3.82 -29.63
C LEU A 321 -8.08 4.94 -29.82
N LEU A 322 -6.85 4.62 -30.22
CA LEU A 322 -5.82 5.63 -30.49
C LEU A 322 -6.20 6.53 -31.67
N LYS A 323 -6.83 5.99 -32.72
CA LYS A 323 -7.36 6.79 -33.85
C LYS A 323 -8.49 7.73 -33.39
N GLN A 324 -9.42 7.23 -32.58
CA GLN A 324 -10.52 8.01 -32.01
C GLN A 324 -10.00 9.16 -31.12
N HIS A 325 -8.97 8.86 -30.32
CA HIS A 325 -8.39 9.78 -29.32
C HIS A 325 -7.11 10.46 -29.79
N ARG A 326 -6.93 10.68 -31.10
CA ARG A 326 -5.72 11.27 -31.68
C ARG A 326 -5.38 12.69 -31.20
N LYS A 327 -6.35 13.41 -30.62
CA LYS A 327 -6.18 14.76 -30.06
C LYS A 327 -6.07 14.77 -28.53
N ASP A 328 -6.20 13.60 -27.92
CA ASP A 328 -6.21 13.40 -26.48
C ASP A 328 -4.85 12.87 -26.01
N ARG A 329 -4.62 12.96 -24.69
CA ARG A 329 -3.46 12.37 -24.02
C ARG A 329 -3.86 11.01 -23.47
N VAL A 330 -3.32 9.95 -24.07
CA VAL A 330 -3.71 8.57 -23.82
C VAL A 330 -2.66 7.84 -22.97
N LEU A 331 -3.10 7.25 -21.88
CA LEU A 331 -2.25 6.45 -21.01
C LEU A 331 -2.66 4.98 -21.08
N ILE A 332 -1.78 4.14 -21.65
CA ILE A 332 -2.05 2.72 -21.89
C ILE A 332 -1.39 1.88 -20.81
N PHE A 333 -2.17 0.98 -20.22
CA PHE A 333 -1.72 0.06 -19.18
C PHE A 333 -1.88 -1.38 -19.62
N THR A 334 -0.89 -2.20 -19.30
CA THR A 334 -0.95 -3.66 -19.45
C THR A 334 -0.33 -4.35 -18.25
N GLY A 335 -0.74 -5.58 -17.98
CA GLY A 335 -0.11 -6.42 -16.94
C GLY A 335 1.16 -7.16 -17.39
N SER A 336 1.61 -6.99 -18.64
CA SER A 336 2.76 -7.70 -19.21
C SER A 336 3.79 -6.73 -19.78
N ASN A 337 5.05 -6.83 -19.33
CA ASN A 337 6.17 -6.08 -19.91
C ASN A 337 6.33 -6.41 -21.40
N ARG A 338 6.20 -7.69 -21.76
CA ARG A 338 6.30 -8.13 -23.16
C ARG A 338 5.22 -7.47 -24.01
N PHE A 339 4.00 -7.38 -23.50
CA PHE A 339 2.91 -6.74 -24.23
C PHE A 339 3.11 -5.22 -24.35
N ALA A 340 3.63 -4.56 -23.31
CA ALA A 340 3.97 -3.14 -23.40
C ALA A 340 5.01 -2.85 -24.49
N TYR A 341 6.06 -3.68 -24.57
CA TYR A 341 7.05 -3.56 -25.66
C TYR A 341 6.44 -3.85 -27.03
N ARG A 342 5.55 -4.85 -27.15
CA ARG A 342 4.83 -5.14 -28.41
C ARG A 342 3.91 -4.00 -28.84
N ILE A 343 3.22 -3.35 -27.90
CA ILE A 343 2.42 -2.13 -28.17
C ILE A 343 3.33 -0.99 -28.62
N SER A 344 4.44 -0.80 -27.92
CA SER A 344 5.43 0.24 -28.22
C SER A 344 6.01 0.10 -29.63
N THR A 345 6.43 -1.11 -30.02
CA THR A 345 6.98 -1.35 -31.36
C THR A 345 5.92 -1.25 -32.45
N ARG A 346 4.71 -1.75 -32.21
CA ARG A 346 3.63 -1.71 -33.21
C ARG A 346 3.08 -0.30 -33.46
N HIS A 347 2.93 0.49 -32.41
CA HIS A 347 2.31 1.82 -32.48
C HIS A 347 3.31 2.98 -32.35
N LEU A 348 4.61 2.67 -32.29
CA LEU A 348 5.70 3.65 -32.13
C LEU A 348 5.53 4.56 -30.90
N LEU A 349 5.03 3.97 -29.81
CA LEU A 349 4.77 4.68 -28.55
C LEU A 349 5.92 4.46 -27.55
N PRO A 350 6.30 5.46 -26.76
CA PRO A 350 7.26 5.25 -25.66
C PRO A 350 6.72 4.25 -24.63
N ALA A 351 7.56 3.28 -24.25
CA ALA A 351 7.25 2.32 -23.18
C ALA A 351 7.97 2.67 -21.87
N ILE A 352 7.23 2.65 -20.77
CA ILE A 352 7.77 2.75 -19.42
C ILE A 352 7.53 1.43 -18.70
N THR A 353 8.61 0.69 -18.42
CA THR A 353 8.59 -0.54 -17.62
C THR A 353 9.52 -0.41 -16.42
N HIS A 354 9.59 -1.46 -15.59
CA HIS A 354 10.57 -1.55 -14.52
C HIS A 354 12.03 -1.51 -14.99
N GLN A 355 12.32 -1.77 -16.27
CA GLN A 355 13.67 -1.72 -16.84
C GLN A 355 14.04 -0.32 -17.36
N THR A 356 13.06 0.58 -17.51
CA THR A 356 13.29 1.95 -17.98
C THR A 356 14.06 2.74 -16.93
N LYS A 357 15.27 3.22 -17.28
CA LYS A 357 16.15 3.98 -16.37
C LYS A 357 15.50 5.30 -15.95
N THR A 358 15.83 5.80 -14.76
CA THR A 358 15.25 7.03 -14.18
C THR A 358 15.33 8.23 -15.12
N LYS A 359 16.49 8.49 -15.75
CA LYS A 359 16.66 9.61 -16.69
C LYS A 359 15.78 9.49 -17.93
N GLU A 360 15.67 8.29 -18.48
CA GLU A 360 14.83 8.01 -19.65
C GLU A 360 13.34 8.15 -19.30
N ARG A 361 12.94 7.60 -18.15
CA ARG A 361 11.57 7.73 -17.63
C ARG A 361 11.17 9.19 -17.47
N LYS A 362 12.02 10.01 -16.83
CA LYS A 362 11.80 11.45 -16.64
C LYS A 362 11.58 12.16 -17.98
N ARG A 363 12.47 11.91 -18.96
CA ARG A 363 12.36 12.47 -20.31
C ARG A 363 11.06 12.08 -21.02
N ILE A 364 10.64 10.82 -20.94
CA ILE A 364 9.39 10.37 -21.57
C ILE A 364 8.18 11.10 -20.98
N LEU A 365 8.15 11.25 -19.66
CA LEU A 365 7.05 11.90 -18.96
C LEU A 365 7.01 13.41 -19.20
N GLU A 366 8.16 14.08 -19.26
CA GLU A 366 8.25 15.50 -19.62
C GLU A 366 7.71 15.77 -21.03
N ARG A 367 8.11 14.95 -22.02
CA ARG A 367 7.62 15.07 -23.41
C ARG A 367 6.14 14.72 -23.55
N PHE A 368 5.63 13.78 -22.77
CA PHE A 368 4.20 13.49 -22.71
C PHE A 368 3.41 14.64 -22.06
N ASN A 369 3.94 15.26 -20.99
CA ASN A 369 3.34 16.45 -20.37
C ASN A 369 3.29 17.65 -21.32
N ALA A 370 4.37 17.87 -22.07
CA ALA A 370 4.45 18.90 -23.11
C ALA A 370 3.52 18.65 -24.31
N GLY A 371 2.92 17.45 -24.40
CA GLY A 371 2.04 17.06 -25.50
C GLY A 371 2.78 16.60 -26.76
N GLU A 372 4.11 16.47 -26.72
CA GLU A 372 4.90 15.91 -27.83
C GLU A 372 4.61 14.43 -28.05
N TYR A 373 4.38 13.69 -26.95
CA TYR A 373 3.91 12.32 -27.01
C TYR A 373 2.41 12.28 -26.72
N PRO A 374 1.56 11.92 -27.71
CA PRO A 374 0.11 11.86 -27.49
C PRO A 374 -0.29 10.62 -26.68
N ALA A 375 0.54 9.57 -26.68
CA ALA A 375 0.28 8.35 -25.94
C ALA A 375 1.56 7.73 -25.40
N ILE A 376 1.48 7.08 -24.24
CA ILE A 376 2.55 6.24 -23.67
C ILE A 376 1.97 4.92 -23.15
N VAL A 377 2.80 3.88 -23.13
CA VAL A 377 2.43 2.55 -22.62
C VAL A 377 3.25 2.17 -21.39
N THR A 378 2.60 1.56 -20.40
CA THR A 378 3.26 1.07 -19.19
C THR A 378 2.74 -0.30 -18.74
N SER A 379 3.64 -1.15 -18.25
CA SER A 379 3.39 -2.56 -17.90
C SER A 379 3.23 -2.85 -16.41
N LYS A 380 3.50 -1.85 -15.58
CA LYS A 380 3.34 -1.80 -14.12
C LYS A 380 3.46 -0.33 -13.77
N VAL A 381 2.61 0.12 -12.86
CA VAL A 381 2.40 1.53 -12.48
C VAL A 381 3.72 2.32 -12.48
N LEU A 382 3.64 3.56 -12.96
CA LEU A 382 4.50 4.64 -12.51
C LEU A 382 4.40 4.67 -10.98
N ASN A 383 5.22 3.86 -10.31
CA ASN A 383 5.19 3.73 -8.87
C ASN A 383 5.26 5.11 -8.24
N GLU A 384 4.57 5.22 -7.10
CA GLU A 384 4.40 6.40 -6.27
C GLU A 384 5.67 7.27 -6.26
N GLY A 385 5.51 8.60 -6.37
CA GLY A 385 6.62 9.56 -6.38
C GLY A 385 6.88 10.28 -7.71
N ILE A 386 6.11 10.00 -8.77
CA ILE A 386 6.18 10.77 -10.02
C ILE A 386 4.83 11.42 -10.28
N ASN A 387 4.83 12.75 -10.50
CA ASN A 387 3.67 13.48 -11.01
C ASN A 387 3.22 12.83 -12.31
N VAL A 388 2.15 12.03 -12.24
CA VAL A 388 1.62 11.37 -13.41
C VAL A 388 0.97 12.43 -14.28
N PRO A 389 1.33 12.51 -15.57
CA PRO A 389 0.82 13.51 -16.47
C PRO A 389 -0.71 13.62 -16.54
N GLU A 390 -1.20 14.81 -16.91
CA GLU A 390 -2.61 15.08 -17.14
C GLU A 390 -3.17 14.34 -18.37
N ALA A 391 -3.39 13.03 -18.24
CA ALA A 391 -4.08 12.24 -19.25
C ALA A 391 -5.59 12.43 -19.13
N ASN A 392 -6.31 12.46 -20.25
CA ASN A 392 -7.76 12.47 -20.27
C ASN A 392 -8.36 11.12 -20.71
N ILE A 393 -7.54 10.23 -21.29
CA ILE A 393 -7.95 8.88 -21.69
C ILE A 393 -7.02 7.85 -21.03
N GLY A 394 -7.62 6.89 -20.32
CA GLY A 394 -6.93 5.71 -19.79
C GLY A 394 -7.37 4.47 -20.53
N ILE A 395 -6.43 3.63 -20.96
CA ILE A 395 -6.75 2.33 -21.60
C ILE A 395 -6.10 1.22 -20.79
N ILE A 396 -6.91 0.38 -20.15
CA ILE A 396 -6.46 -0.80 -19.42
C ILE A 396 -6.67 -2.02 -20.31
N LEU A 397 -5.56 -2.55 -20.83
CA LEU A 397 -5.50 -3.83 -21.49
C LEU A 397 -5.30 -4.88 -20.39
N ALA A 398 -6.41 -5.45 -19.94
CA ALA A 398 -6.52 -6.13 -18.64
C ALA A 398 -5.38 -7.10 -18.32
N GLY A 399 -5.01 -7.13 -17.03
CA GLY A 399 -4.05 -8.06 -16.43
C GLY A 399 -4.39 -8.47 -15.00
N SER A 400 -4.80 -9.74 -14.81
CA SER A 400 -4.98 -10.47 -13.54
C SER A 400 -5.85 -9.82 -12.44
N GLY A 401 -6.06 -10.53 -11.32
CA GLY A 401 -6.99 -10.15 -10.23
C GLY A 401 -6.56 -8.94 -9.38
N SER A 402 -5.31 -8.48 -9.48
CA SER A 402 -4.82 -7.37 -8.68
C SER A 402 -5.33 -6.00 -9.16
N THR A 403 -5.86 -5.86 -10.38
CA THR A 403 -6.17 -4.57 -11.07
C THR A 403 -7.17 -3.62 -10.36
N ARG A 404 -7.86 -4.03 -9.29
CA ARG A 404 -8.91 -3.23 -8.61
C ARG A 404 -8.35 -2.03 -7.84
N GLU A 405 -7.18 -2.16 -7.22
CA GLU A 405 -6.44 -1.05 -6.60
C GLU A 405 -5.92 -0.06 -7.66
N TYR A 406 -5.77 -0.52 -8.91
CA TYR A 406 -5.14 0.20 -10.01
C TYR A 406 -6.11 1.10 -10.78
N THR A 407 -7.37 0.68 -10.96
CA THR A 407 -8.45 1.53 -11.50
C THR A 407 -8.67 2.77 -10.63
N GLN A 408 -8.53 2.62 -9.30
CA GLN A 408 -8.68 3.69 -8.31
C GLN A 408 -7.51 4.69 -8.35
N ARG A 409 -6.29 4.20 -8.59
CA ARG A 409 -5.11 5.06 -8.85
C ARG A 409 -5.25 5.82 -10.18
N LEU A 410 -5.79 5.17 -11.21
CA LEU A 410 -6.01 5.78 -12.53
C LEU A 410 -7.02 6.93 -12.53
N GLY A 411 -8.10 6.78 -11.76
CA GLY A 411 -9.12 7.82 -11.62
C GLY A 411 -8.54 9.17 -11.22
N ARG A 412 -7.43 9.19 -10.46
CA ARG A 412 -6.73 10.42 -10.04
C ARG A 412 -5.79 11.02 -11.07
N ILE A 413 -5.28 10.18 -11.96
CA ILE A 413 -4.40 10.59 -13.05
C ILE A 413 -5.24 11.27 -14.14
N LEU A 414 -6.47 10.79 -14.29
CA LEU A 414 -7.42 11.27 -15.27
C LEU A 414 -8.02 12.62 -14.86
N ARG A 415 -7.84 13.63 -15.72
CA ARG A 415 -8.37 15.00 -15.51
C ARG A 415 -9.29 15.43 -16.65
N LYS A 416 -10.27 16.27 -16.34
CA LYS A 416 -11.21 16.89 -17.30
C LYS A 416 -10.45 17.88 -18.18
N ARG A 417 -10.70 17.89 -19.49
CA ARG A 417 -10.18 18.90 -20.43
C ARG A 417 -11.34 19.55 -21.18
N GLU A 418 -11.40 20.89 -21.20
CA GLU A 418 -12.32 21.67 -22.06
C GLU A 418 -13.78 21.15 -22.06
N GLY A 419 -14.32 20.80 -20.88
CA GLY A 419 -15.69 20.31 -20.75
C GLY A 419 -15.90 18.80 -21.01
N LYS A 420 -14.91 18.06 -21.54
CA LYS A 420 -15.00 16.61 -21.77
C LYS A 420 -14.54 15.80 -20.55
N TYR A 421 -15.38 14.84 -20.14
CA TYR A 421 -15.07 13.87 -19.09
C TYR A 421 -13.86 13.02 -19.45
N ALA A 422 -13.12 12.58 -18.43
CA ALA A 422 -12.06 11.62 -18.66
C ALA A 422 -12.65 10.22 -18.85
N ILE A 423 -12.13 9.44 -19.79
CA ILE A 423 -12.67 8.11 -20.13
C ILE A 423 -11.65 7.04 -19.78
N LEU A 424 -12.12 6.01 -19.08
CA LEU A 424 -11.36 4.82 -18.77
C LEU A 424 -11.89 3.61 -19.53
N TYR A 425 -11.14 3.17 -20.54
CA TYR A 425 -11.42 1.95 -21.27
C TYR A 425 -10.86 0.74 -20.55
N GLU A 426 -11.69 -0.26 -20.29
CA GLU A 426 -11.28 -1.55 -19.76
C GLU A 426 -11.52 -2.64 -20.82
N VAL A 427 -10.44 -3.14 -21.41
CA VAL A 427 -10.50 -4.15 -22.47
C VAL A 427 -10.31 -5.55 -21.90
N VAL A 428 -11.29 -6.43 -22.12
CA VAL A 428 -11.38 -7.77 -21.54
C VAL A 428 -11.60 -8.82 -22.62
N THR A 429 -10.81 -9.89 -22.59
CA THR A 429 -11.00 -11.03 -23.51
C THR A 429 -12.15 -11.92 -23.04
N LYS A 430 -13.20 -12.11 -23.87
CA LYS A 430 -14.36 -12.97 -23.57
C LYS A 430 -13.95 -14.42 -23.38
N ASP A 431 -14.74 -15.14 -22.57
CA ASP A 431 -14.61 -16.57 -22.31
C ASP A 431 -13.24 -17.05 -21.83
N THR A 432 -12.47 -16.12 -21.26
CA THR A 432 -11.21 -16.38 -20.57
C THR A 432 -11.34 -16.13 -19.07
N LEU A 433 -10.26 -16.43 -18.34
CA LEU A 433 -10.10 -16.03 -16.93
C LEU A 433 -10.36 -14.55 -16.68
N GLU A 434 -10.20 -13.67 -17.68
CA GLU A 434 -10.39 -12.24 -17.53
C GLU A 434 -11.85 -11.86 -17.28
N LYS A 435 -12.82 -12.62 -17.82
CA LYS A 435 -14.26 -12.38 -17.58
C LYS A 435 -14.62 -12.58 -16.12
N ALA A 436 -14.15 -13.66 -15.49
CA ALA A 436 -14.39 -13.93 -14.07
C ALA A 436 -13.67 -12.92 -13.16
N VAL A 437 -12.46 -12.51 -13.54
CA VAL A 437 -11.72 -11.45 -12.84
C VAL A 437 -12.48 -10.11 -12.95
N SER A 438 -12.94 -9.74 -14.13
CA SER A 438 -13.72 -8.52 -14.37
C SER A 438 -15.07 -8.52 -13.66
N GLN A 439 -15.78 -9.66 -13.64
CA GLN A 439 -17.04 -9.78 -12.91
C GLN A 439 -16.86 -9.69 -11.38
N ARG A 440 -15.77 -10.24 -10.83
CA ARG A 440 -15.39 -10.01 -9.42
C ARG A 440 -15.06 -8.55 -9.12
N ARG A 441 -14.64 -7.75 -10.12
CA ARG A 441 -14.46 -6.28 -9.97
C ARG A 441 -15.79 -5.55 -9.73
N ARG A 442 -16.95 -6.09 -10.15
CA ARG A 442 -18.26 -5.41 -10.11
C ARG A 442 -19.17 -5.83 -8.96
N ARG A 443 -18.96 -6.98 -8.29
CA ARG A 443 -19.81 -7.38 -7.16
C ARG A 443 -19.71 -6.33 -6.04
N LYS A 444 -20.79 -5.56 -5.86
CA LYS A 444 -21.08 -4.78 -4.64
C LYS A 444 -20.98 -5.74 -3.44
N PRO A 445 -20.54 -5.27 -2.26
CA PRO A 445 -20.84 -6.00 -1.04
C PRO A 445 -22.36 -6.14 -1.00
N VAL A 446 -22.86 -7.38 -1.04
CA VAL A 446 -24.22 -7.63 -0.56
C VAL A 446 -24.09 -7.40 0.93
N ALA A 447 -24.81 -6.42 1.46
CA ALA A 447 -25.02 -6.30 2.89
C ALA A 447 -25.62 -7.63 3.34
N THR A 448 -24.83 -8.44 4.03
CA THR A 448 -25.37 -9.53 4.81
C THR A 448 -25.97 -8.88 6.05
N ASP A 449 -27.27 -8.61 6.00
CA ASP A 449 -28.09 -8.46 7.20
C ASP A 449 -28.04 -9.79 7.95
N ALA A 450 -27.32 -9.81 9.07
CA ALA A 450 -27.49 -10.71 10.19
C ALA A 450 -26.74 -10.17 11.41
#